data_AF-W0RTM9-F1
#
_entry.id   AF-W0RTM9-F1
#
_cell.length_a   1.000
_cell.length_b   1.000
_cell.length_c   1.000
_cell.angle_alpha   90.00
_cell.angle_beta   90.00
_cell.angle_gamma   90.00
#
_symmetry.space_group_name_H-M   'P 1'
#
loop_
_entity.id
_entity.type
_entity.pdbx_description
1 polymer ?
#
loop_
_entity_poly.entity_id
_entity_poly.type
_entity_poly.pdbx_seq_one_letter_code
_entity_poly.pdbx_strand_id
1 'polypeptide(L)'
;MGAADPRRRRGALPYASAETAPIDERDIAAVAARTLLDDRYAGGDHVLTGPESLSQAAQVHAIGDAIGRPLRFEELSPDEFRRATADAWPPGVAEMLLGAWGAGLGRPAFVTSAVEEMVGTPARTFHQWAVEHASAFVTPAA
;
A
#
# COMPACT_ATOMS: atom_id res chain seq x y z
N MET A 1 19.67 -15.03 23.63
CA MET A 1 18.54 -15.47 22.78
C MET A 1 17.26 -14.99 23.47
N GLY A 2 16.89 -13.73 23.27
CA GLY A 2 15.76 -13.10 23.96
C GLY A 2 14.47 -13.39 23.20
N ALA A 3 13.49 -13.98 23.88
CA ALA A 3 12.18 -14.26 23.32
C ALA A 3 11.52 -12.95 22.81
N ALA A 4 11.04 -12.97 21.57
CA ALA A 4 10.32 -11.85 20.99
C ALA A 4 9.04 -11.57 21.80
N ASP A 5 8.86 -10.32 22.25
CA ASP A 5 7.67 -9.87 22.98
C ASP A 5 6.42 -9.95 22.08
N PRO A 6 5.43 -10.79 22.41
CA PRO A 6 4.22 -10.97 21.60
C PRO A 6 3.31 -9.73 21.53
N ARG A 7 3.61 -8.66 22.31
CA ARG A 7 2.91 -7.36 22.25
C ARG A 7 3.46 -6.40 21.20
N ARG A 8 4.58 -6.73 20.54
CA ARG A 8 5.13 -5.94 19.44
C ARG A 8 4.62 -6.44 18.09
N ARG A 9 3.32 -6.30 17.83
CA ARG A 9 2.83 -6.30 16.43
C ARG A 9 3.18 -4.93 15.82
N ARG A 10 4.48 -4.69 15.61
CA ARG A 10 4.99 -3.48 14.95
C ARG A 10 4.97 -3.75 13.46
N GLY A 11 3.97 -3.22 12.76
CA GLY A 11 4.05 -3.05 11.31
C GLY A 11 5.11 -1.98 11.07
N ALA A 12 6.32 -2.40 10.72
CA ALA A 12 7.45 -1.52 10.55
C ALA A 12 8.10 -1.89 9.22
N LEU A 13 7.95 -1.01 8.23
CA LEU A 13 8.58 -1.10 6.92
C LEU A 13 9.81 -0.16 6.89
N PRO A 14 10.83 -0.46 6.09
CA PRO A 14 11.91 0.49 5.82
C PRO A 14 11.40 1.64 4.94
N TYR A 15 12.12 2.77 4.94
CA TYR A 15 11.87 3.91 4.03
C TYR A 15 10.52 4.59 4.25
N ALA A 16 10.29 5.18 5.42
CA ALA A 16 9.01 5.81 5.78
C ALA A 16 8.53 6.87 4.77
N SER A 17 9.48 7.57 4.12
CA SER A 17 9.24 8.60 3.13
C SER A 17 9.15 8.10 1.68
N ALA A 18 9.37 6.80 1.42
CA ALA A 18 9.17 6.26 0.08
C ALA A 18 7.69 6.38 -0.30
N GLU A 19 7.45 6.94 -1.49
CA GLU A 19 6.11 7.19 -1.98
C GLU A 19 5.64 6.12 -2.96
N THR A 20 4.36 5.77 -2.86
CA THR A 20 3.65 4.88 -3.78
C THR A 20 2.30 5.51 -4.12
N ALA A 21 1.67 5.08 -5.21
CA ALA A 21 0.31 5.48 -5.56
C ALA A 21 -0.67 4.31 -5.31
N PRO A 22 -1.03 4.02 -4.04
CA PRO A 22 -1.79 2.82 -3.68
C PRO A 22 -3.17 2.85 -4.33
N ILE A 23 -3.48 1.80 -5.10
CA ILE A 23 -4.76 1.64 -5.77
C ILE A 23 -5.71 0.77 -4.94
N ASP A 24 -6.98 1.15 -4.92
CA ASP A 24 -8.06 0.37 -4.31
C ASP A 24 -8.37 -0.88 -5.15
N GLU A 25 -8.50 -2.02 -4.50
CA GLU A 25 -8.78 -3.29 -5.17
C GLU A 25 -10.09 -3.29 -5.96
N ARG A 26 -11.06 -2.44 -5.57
CA ARG A 26 -12.34 -2.30 -6.28
C ARG A 26 -12.19 -1.56 -7.60
N ASP A 27 -11.24 -0.63 -7.69
CA ASP A 27 -10.93 0.04 -8.95
C ASP A 27 -10.23 -0.92 -9.91
N ILE A 28 -9.32 -1.78 -9.40
CA ILE A 28 -8.75 -2.88 -10.19
C ILE A 28 -9.86 -3.79 -10.72
N ALA A 29 -10.80 -4.21 -9.86
CA ALA A 29 -11.90 -5.07 -10.25
C ALA A 29 -12.83 -4.40 -11.28
N ALA A 30 -13.12 -3.10 -11.12
CA ALA A 30 -13.94 -2.34 -12.07
C ALA A 30 -13.26 -2.22 -13.44
N VAL A 31 -11.96 -1.93 -13.47
CA VAL A 31 -11.18 -1.91 -14.71
C VAL A 31 -11.16 -3.28 -15.36
N ALA A 32 -10.86 -4.34 -14.60
CA ALA A 32 -10.85 -5.71 -15.13
C ALA A 32 -12.22 -6.12 -15.70
N ALA A 33 -13.32 -5.75 -15.04
CA ALA A 33 -14.65 -6.00 -15.56
C ALA A 33 -14.92 -5.25 -16.88
N ARG A 34 -14.43 -4.02 -17.02
CA ARG A 34 -14.53 -3.25 -18.27
C ARG A 34 -13.71 -3.87 -19.39
N THR A 35 -12.46 -4.25 -19.14
CA THR A 35 -11.60 -4.83 -20.18
C THR A 35 -12.09 -6.19 -20.66
N LEU A 36 -12.79 -6.96 -19.82
CA LEU A 36 -13.40 -8.23 -20.22
C LEU A 36 -14.69 -8.08 -21.04
N LEU A 37 -15.35 -6.93 -20.99
CA LEU A 37 -16.66 -6.70 -21.62
C LEU A 37 -16.64 -5.72 -22.80
N ASP A 38 -15.53 -5.01 -22.98
CA ASP A 38 -15.39 -3.96 -23.98
C ASP A 38 -14.06 -4.12 -24.74
N ASP A 39 -14.17 -4.61 -25.98
CA ASP A 39 -13.02 -4.89 -26.85
C ASP A 39 -12.16 -3.65 -27.15
N ARG A 40 -12.65 -2.43 -26.86
CA ARG A 40 -11.85 -1.20 -27.00
C ARG A 40 -10.58 -1.20 -26.16
N TYR A 41 -10.56 -1.98 -25.07
CA TYR A 41 -9.41 -2.09 -24.17
C TYR A 41 -8.61 -3.39 -24.37
N ALA A 42 -8.92 -4.17 -25.40
CA ALA A 42 -8.23 -5.43 -25.67
C ALA A 42 -6.77 -5.19 -26.07
N GLY A 43 -5.85 -5.95 -25.46
CA GLY A 43 -4.42 -5.96 -25.81
C GLY A 43 -3.63 -4.72 -25.39
N GLY A 44 -4.22 -3.82 -24.59
CA GLY A 44 -3.53 -2.66 -24.03
C GLY A 44 -2.85 -2.94 -22.69
N ASP A 45 -1.70 -2.31 -22.48
CA ASP A 45 -1.03 -2.25 -21.17
C ASP A 45 -1.56 -1.05 -20.39
N HIS A 46 -2.37 -1.29 -19.35
CA HIS A 46 -2.95 -0.23 -18.51
C HIS A 46 -2.24 -0.18 -17.16
N VAL A 47 -1.46 0.87 -16.92
CA VAL A 47 -0.86 1.13 -15.60
C VAL A 47 -1.93 1.74 -14.71
N LEU A 48 -2.33 1.02 -13.67
CA LEU A 48 -3.36 1.46 -12.74
C LEU A 48 -2.73 1.93 -11.43
N THR A 49 -3.17 3.09 -10.94
CA THR A 49 -2.71 3.69 -9.68
C THR A 49 -3.88 4.26 -8.90
N GLY A 50 -3.68 4.50 -7.60
CA GLY A 50 -4.54 5.42 -6.87
C GLY A 50 -4.40 6.86 -7.37
N PRO A 51 -5.24 7.78 -6.89
CA PRO A 51 -5.26 9.17 -7.35
C PRO A 51 -4.13 10.03 -6.75
N GLU A 52 -3.39 9.51 -5.77
CA GLU A 52 -2.46 10.29 -4.95
C GLU A 52 -1.13 9.54 -4.77
N SER A 53 -0.02 10.28 -4.80
CA SER A 53 1.28 9.79 -4.34
C SER A 53 1.39 9.97 -2.83
N LEU A 54 1.57 8.87 -2.10
CA LEU A 54 1.56 8.84 -0.64
C LEU A 54 2.79 8.10 -0.10
N SER A 55 3.46 8.73 0.87
CA SER A 55 4.50 8.07 1.63
C SER A 55 3.95 6.94 2.49
N GLN A 56 4.79 5.95 2.80
CA GLN A 56 4.39 4.86 3.71
C GLN A 56 3.94 5.39 5.09
N ALA A 57 4.58 6.44 5.59
CA ALA A 57 4.16 7.11 6.82
C ALA A 57 2.79 7.82 6.69
N ALA A 58 2.52 8.46 5.54
CA ALA A 58 1.22 9.10 5.29
C ALA A 58 0.09 8.07 5.20
N GLN A 59 0.34 6.90 4.61
CA GLN A 59 -0.62 5.79 4.59
C GLN A 59 -0.95 5.32 6.03
N VAL A 60 0.05 5.15 6.89
CA VAL A 60 -0.19 4.81 8.31
C VAL A 60 -0.97 5.90 9.05
N HIS A 61 -0.71 7.18 8.73
CA HIS A 61 -1.47 8.29 9.30
C HIS A 61 -2.95 8.25 8.89
N ALA A 62 -3.24 8.05 7.60
CA ALA A 62 -4.60 7.93 7.09
C ALA A 62 -5.36 6.76 7.72
N ILE A 63 -4.69 5.62 7.97
CA ILE A 63 -5.27 4.52 8.74
C ILE A 63 -5.60 4.97 10.17
N GLY A 64 -4.69 5.71 10.82
CA GLY A 64 -4.91 6.25 12.16
C GLY A 64 -6.12 7.18 12.26
N ASP A 65 -6.26 8.08 11.29
CA ASP A 65 -7.42 8.98 11.18
C ASP A 65 -8.71 8.17 11.01
N ALA A 66 -8.71 7.17 10.11
CA ALA A 66 -9.85 6.31 9.86
C ALA A 66 -10.34 5.54 11.09
N ILE A 67 -9.43 5.13 11.98
CA ILE A 67 -9.77 4.43 13.24
C ILE A 67 -9.88 5.37 14.45
N GLY A 68 -9.75 6.68 14.26
CA GLY A 68 -9.86 7.68 15.32
C GLY A 68 -8.76 7.60 16.39
N ARG A 69 -7.57 7.08 16.06
CA ARG A 69 -6.41 7.09 16.97
C ARG A 69 -5.10 7.39 16.24
N PRO A 70 -4.21 8.22 16.82
CA PRO A 70 -2.93 8.53 16.19
C PRO A 70 -2.07 7.27 16.09
N LEU A 71 -1.68 6.91 14.87
CA LEU A 71 -0.67 5.89 14.60
C LEU A 71 0.67 6.54 14.29
N ARG A 72 1.76 5.87 14.69
CA ARG A 72 3.13 6.29 14.39
C ARG A 72 3.78 5.25 13.49
N PHE A 73 4.43 5.73 12.44
CA PHE A 73 5.32 4.91 11.65
C PHE A 73 6.65 4.77 12.39
N GLU A 74 7.04 3.54 12.71
CA GLU A 74 8.36 3.23 13.24
C GLU A 74 9.14 2.53 12.14
N GLU A 75 10.16 3.20 11.62
CA GLU A 75 10.94 2.68 10.49
C GLU A 75 11.90 1.58 10.94
N LEU A 76 11.94 0.48 10.16
CA LEU A 76 13.03 -0.51 10.26
C LEU A 76 14.20 -0.08 9.39
N SER A 77 15.42 -0.32 9.85
CA SER A 77 16.56 -0.34 8.93
C SER A 77 16.39 -1.47 7.90
N PRO A 78 16.99 -1.35 6.70
CA PRO A 78 16.98 -2.44 5.70
C PRO A 78 17.43 -3.79 6.26
N ASP A 79 18.43 -3.81 7.14
CA ASP A 79 18.93 -5.04 7.76
C ASP A 79 17.95 -5.64 8.77
N GLU A 80 17.22 -4.82 9.53
CA GLU A 80 16.15 -5.29 10.41
C GLU A 80 15.01 -5.88 9.60
N PHE A 81 14.63 -5.25 8.49
CA PHE A 81 13.59 -5.75 7.59
C PHE A 81 13.97 -7.10 6.96
N ARG A 82 15.23 -7.26 6.50
CA ARG A 82 15.75 -8.55 6.03
C ARG A 82 15.63 -9.64 7.09
N ARG A 83 16.09 -9.36 8.31
CA ARG A 83 16.01 -10.32 9.43
C ARG A 83 14.57 -10.67 9.78
N ALA A 84 13.67 -9.69 9.76
CA ALA A 84 12.26 -9.89 10.11
C ALA A 84 11.49 -10.72 9.06
N THR A 85 11.95 -10.74 7.82
CA THR A 85 11.26 -11.41 6.69
C THR A 85 11.92 -12.71 6.25
N ALA A 86 13.15 -13.00 6.70
CA ALA A 86 13.98 -14.11 6.25
C ALA A 86 13.29 -15.49 6.27
N ASP A 87 12.52 -15.79 7.31
CA ASP A 87 11.90 -17.11 7.49
C ASP A 87 10.47 -17.19 6.93
N ALA A 88 9.81 -16.04 6.74
CA ALA A 88 8.39 -15.98 6.41
C ALA A 88 8.13 -15.77 4.92
N TRP A 89 9.08 -15.16 4.20
CA TRP A 89 8.86 -14.70 2.83
C TRP A 89 9.67 -15.52 1.82
N PRO A 90 9.20 -15.63 0.57
CA PRO A 90 9.97 -16.27 -0.49
C PRO A 90 11.34 -15.59 -0.70
N PRO A 91 12.37 -16.35 -1.09
CA PRO A 91 13.69 -15.80 -1.38
C PRO A 91 13.64 -14.62 -2.36
N GLY A 92 14.38 -13.55 -2.05
CA GLY A 92 14.52 -12.37 -2.92
C GLY A 92 13.41 -11.32 -2.81
N VAL A 93 12.26 -11.63 -2.21
CA VAL A 93 11.15 -10.66 -2.07
C VAL A 93 11.55 -9.45 -1.23
N ALA A 94 12.28 -9.67 -0.13
CA ALA A 94 12.76 -8.58 0.72
C ALA A 94 13.71 -7.63 -0.04
N GLU A 95 14.67 -8.17 -0.80
CA GLU A 95 15.59 -7.35 -1.60
C GLU A 95 14.87 -6.60 -2.72
N MET A 96 13.91 -7.24 -3.38
CA MET A 96 13.10 -6.61 -4.42
C MET A 96 12.36 -5.39 -3.86
N LEU A 97 11.70 -5.53 -2.71
CA LEU A 97 10.97 -4.43 -2.08
C LEU A 97 11.89 -3.32 -1.56
N LEU A 98 13.01 -3.69 -0.95
CA LEU A 98 14.05 -2.72 -0.54
C LEU A 98 14.56 -1.91 -1.73
N GLY A 99 14.82 -2.58 -2.86
CA GLY A 99 15.22 -1.93 -4.11
C GLY A 99 14.14 -0.99 -4.64
N ALA A 100 12.89 -1.44 -4.70
CA ALA A 100 11.76 -0.67 -5.20
C ALA A 100 11.49 0.59 -4.35
N TRP A 101 11.36 0.44 -3.03
CA TRP A 101 11.13 1.58 -2.13
C TRP A 101 12.34 2.51 -2.05
N GLY A 102 13.56 1.96 -2.03
CA GLY A 102 14.78 2.76 -2.06
C GLY A 102 14.90 3.62 -3.31
N ALA A 103 14.49 3.09 -4.48
CA ALA A 103 14.47 3.85 -5.74
C ALA A 103 13.42 4.97 -5.76
N GLY A 104 12.36 4.87 -4.96
CA GLY A 104 11.30 5.86 -4.82
C GLY A 104 11.59 6.99 -3.83
N LEU A 105 12.71 6.94 -3.08
CA LEU A 105 13.04 7.97 -2.10
C LEU A 105 13.23 9.35 -2.75
N GLY A 106 12.50 10.34 -2.20
CA GLY A 106 12.57 11.74 -2.67
C GLY A 106 11.95 11.97 -4.04
N ARG A 107 11.16 11.02 -4.55
CA ARG A 107 10.47 11.10 -5.83
C ARG A 107 8.99 10.76 -5.62
N PRO A 108 8.06 11.64 -6.03
CA PRO A 108 6.65 11.27 -6.08
C PRO A 108 6.46 10.02 -6.93
N ALA A 109 5.57 9.14 -6.51
CA ALA A 109 5.11 8.03 -7.30
C ALA A 109 4.44 8.52 -8.58
N PHE A 110 4.57 7.73 -9.64
CA PHE A 110 3.81 7.97 -10.86
C PHE A 110 2.32 7.74 -10.59
N VAL A 111 1.49 8.70 -11.01
CA VAL A 111 0.03 8.68 -10.86
C VAL A 111 -0.61 8.80 -12.24
N THR A 112 -1.64 8.01 -12.49
CA THR A 112 -2.35 7.91 -13.77
C THR A 112 -3.83 8.24 -13.61
N SER A 113 -4.47 8.65 -14.72
CA SER A 113 -5.92 8.80 -14.86
C SER A 113 -6.62 7.56 -15.42
N ALA A 114 -5.90 6.44 -15.57
CA ALA A 114 -6.39 5.26 -16.29
C ALA A 114 -7.71 4.70 -15.73
N VAL A 115 -7.88 4.69 -14.40
CA VAL A 115 -9.13 4.27 -13.77
C VAL A 115 -10.29 5.17 -14.19
N GLU A 116 -10.12 6.49 -14.15
CA GLU A 116 -11.15 7.45 -14.53
C GLU A 116 -11.52 7.33 -16.00
N GLU A 117 -10.53 7.20 -16.87
CA GLU A 117 -10.73 7.05 -18.32
C GLU A 117 -11.49 5.78 -18.68
N MET A 118 -11.22 4.68 -17.98
CA MET A 118 -11.80 3.36 -18.30
C MET A 118 -13.16 3.13 -17.63
N VAL A 119 -13.32 3.60 -16.39
CA VAL A 119 -14.51 3.34 -15.55
C VAL A 119 -15.51 4.51 -15.60
N GLY A 120 -15.03 5.73 -15.86
CA GLY A 120 -15.83 6.96 -15.94
C GLY A 120 -15.96 7.71 -14.60
N THR A 121 -15.29 7.26 -13.55
CA THR A 121 -15.27 7.88 -12.23
C THR A 121 -13.84 7.93 -11.69
N PRO A 122 -13.45 8.99 -10.94
CA PRO A 122 -12.12 9.06 -10.33
C PRO A 122 -11.78 7.84 -9.47
N ALA A 123 -10.50 7.47 -9.43
CA ALA A 123 -10.01 6.42 -8.54
C ALA A 123 -10.29 6.79 -7.07
N ARG A 124 -10.54 5.77 -6.26
CA ARG A 124 -10.79 5.89 -4.82
C ARG A 124 -9.51 6.28 -4.11
N THR A 125 -9.61 7.20 -3.14
CA THR A 125 -8.45 7.63 -2.37
C THR A 125 -8.06 6.59 -1.33
N PHE A 126 -6.80 6.60 -0.91
CA PHE A 126 -6.35 5.72 0.17
C PHE A 126 -7.09 6.00 1.49
N HIS A 127 -7.48 7.25 1.74
CA HIS A 127 -8.28 7.59 2.92
C HIS A 127 -9.68 6.94 2.87
N GLN A 128 -10.35 6.94 1.71
CA GLN A 128 -11.64 6.25 1.56
C GLN A 128 -11.49 4.75 1.83
N TRP A 129 -10.47 4.13 1.25
CA TRP A 129 -10.11 2.74 1.53
C TRP A 129 -9.88 2.51 3.03
N ALA A 130 -9.09 3.36 3.69
CA ALA A 130 -8.78 3.22 5.11
C ALA A 130 -10.04 3.29 6.01
N VAL A 131 -10.97 4.21 5.72
CA VAL A 131 -12.26 4.33 6.44
C VAL A 131 -13.10 3.07 6.29
N GLU A 132 -13.21 2.55 5.07
CA GLU A 132 -14.06 1.39 4.80
C GLU A 132 -13.46 0.09 5.33
N HIS A 133 -12.14 0.01 5.42
CA HIS A 133 -11.40 -1.12 5.98
C HIS A 133 -11.03 -0.92 7.46
N ALA A 134 -11.50 0.15 8.11
CA ALA A 134 -11.17 0.50 9.50
C ALA A 134 -11.34 -0.67 10.49
N SER A 135 -12.37 -1.50 10.27
CA SER A 135 -12.67 -2.67 11.11
C SER A 135 -11.53 -3.71 11.16
N ALA A 136 -10.68 -3.79 10.13
CA ALA A 136 -9.54 -4.70 10.09
C ALA A 136 -8.37 -4.24 10.98
N PHE A 137 -8.36 -2.96 11.38
CA PHE A 137 -7.27 -2.33 12.14
C PHE A 137 -7.61 -2.12 13.63
N VAL A 138 -8.85 -2.43 14.02
CA VAL A 138 -9.27 -2.46 15.41
C VAL A 138 -9.23 -3.90 15.92
N THR A 139 -8.57 -4.11 17.06
CA THR A 139 -8.71 -5.40 17.75
C THR A 139 -10.15 -5.47 18.28
N PRO A 140 -10.87 -6.60 18.11
CA PRO A 140 -12.16 -6.77 18.76
C PRO A 140 -12.01 -6.50 20.26
N ALA A 141 -12.93 -5.73 20.85
CA ALA A 141 -12.98 -5.59 22.29
C ALA A 141 -13.14 -7.00 22.91
N ALA A 142 -12.28 -7.32 23.87
CA ALA A 142 -12.32 -8.57 24.61
C ALA A 142 -13.57 -8.67 25.49
#